data_AF-A0A7S1AYK0-F1
#
_entry.id   AF-A0A7S1AYK0-F1
#
_cell.length_a   1.000
_cell.length_b   1.000
_cell.length_c   1.000
_cell.angle_alpha   90.00
_cell.angle_beta   90.00
_cell.angle_gamma   90.00
#
_symmetry.space_group_name_H-M   'P 1'
#
loop_
_entity.id
_entity.type
_entity.pdbx_description
1 polymer ?
#
loop_
_entity_poly.entity_id
_entity_poly.type
_entity_poly.pdbx_seq_one_letter_code
_entity_poly.pdbx_strand_id
1 'polypeptide(L)'
;MTRVCERGHPLGFIRFPSGDRRGCDACGSEIRSSFALHCESCDFDLCGTCAYGDSVDGARGLCQLQRACAELNELEAASEEQEAADALFLDDVKLRQVELRGHLQRYVDRKPTLEDVAGRYESEISSLAAEVLRLKEENEMQCVSASHNDEDGLRGLGARMSRSKSPRHTEMQLVEEAREIRQFHFETQRKEREVQTIEYRLECSRDDMKEVTKLLRSRERNLEDMRSRQDEVTLLLQDLRMEHLHTTQEIERERGVVQTLNRQRMLMRESCYVPAKLRKHSGALMKFLEQEGGRLNTEKFARGAQVCTKLYNVVATDASSLQALAARAKASFDESFEKYQRHEQSHAKLLKRLHLEVTRGVLGDTDKISSTPR
;
A
#
# COMPACT_ATOMS: atom_id res chain seq x y z
N MET A 1 43.12 17.62 -18.28
CA MET A 1 44.58 17.47 -18.14
C MET A 1 44.86 16.06 -17.64
N THR A 2 45.43 15.19 -18.46
CA THR A 2 45.78 13.81 -18.12
C THR A 2 47.00 13.81 -17.19
N ARG A 3 46.87 13.29 -15.97
CA ARG A 3 48.00 13.15 -15.04
C ARG A 3 48.91 12.01 -15.52
N VAL A 4 50.22 12.18 -15.41
CA VAL A 4 51.24 11.19 -15.79
C VAL A 4 52.11 10.86 -14.57
N CYS A 5 52.59 9.63 -14.45
CA CYS A 5 53.54 9.28 -13.39
C CYS A 5 54.92 9.88 -13.66
N GLU A 6 55.85 9.80 -12.69
CA GLU A 6 57.21 10.34 -12.84
C GLU A 6 58.02 9.74 -14.02
N ARG A 7 57.60 8.58 -14.54
CA ARG A 7 58.18 7.95 -15.74
C ARG A 7 57.46 8.32 -17.05
N GLY A 8 56.48 9.23 -16.99
CA GLY A 8 55.73 9.72 -18.15
C GLY A 8 54.57 8.84 -18.64
N HIS A 9 54.19 7.78 -17.89
CA HIS A 9 53.04 6.94 -18.26
C HIS A 9 51.71 7.62 -17.89
N PRO A 10 50.66 7.54 -18.73
CA PRO A 10 49.35 8.08 -18.41
C PRO A 10 48.74 7.32 -17.23
N LEU A 11 48.26 8.06 -16.23
CA LEU A 11 47.56 7.50 -15.08
C LEU A 11 46.11 7.20 -15.51
N GLY A 12 45.82 5.91 -15.74
CA GLY A 12 44.46 5.42 -15.99
C GLY A 12 43.74 5.08 -14.68
N PHE A 13 42.44 5.35 -14.61
CA PHE A 13 41.60 4.91 -13.50
C PHE A 13 41.39 3.39 -13.60
N ILE A 14 42.06 2.64 -12.74
CA ILE A 14 41.86 1.19 -12.61
C ILE A 14 41.20 0.96 -11.25
N ARG A 15 40.00 0.35 -11.25
CA ARG A 15 39.35 -0.14 -10.02
C ARG A 15 39.96 -1.48 -9.64
N PHE A 16 40.57 -1.55 -8.45
CA PHE A 16 41.11 -2.82 -7.94
C PHE A 16 40.03 -3.61 -7.18
N PRO A 17 39.95 -4.95 -7.34
CA PRO A 17 39.15 -5.78 -6.46
C PRO A 17 39.72 -5.69 -5.04
N SER A 18 38.87 -5.29 -4.10
CA SER A 18 39.18 -5.04 -2.70
C SER A 18 39.81 -6.27 -2.02
N GLY A 19 41.10 -6.20 -1.68
CA GLY A 19 41.77 -7.26 -0.91
C GLY A 19 43.30 -7.16 -0.78
N ASP A 20 44.00 -6.61 -1.77
CA ASP A 20 45.48 -6.54 -1.76
C ASP A 20 45.99 -5.29 -1.04
N ARG A 21 46.57 -5.47 0.15
CA ARG A 21 47.19 -4.39 0.95
C ARG A 21 48.64 -4.21 0.54
N ARG A 22 48.94 -3.33 -0.42
CA ARG A 22 50.31 -2.85 -0.67
C ARG A 22 50.53 -1.47 -0.04
N GLY A 23 51.72 -1.27 0.53
CA GLY A 23 52.19 0.02 1.02
C GLY A 23 52.78 0.87 -0.11
N CYS A 24 52.81 2.18 0.08
CA CYS A 24 53.47 3.13 -0.82
C CYS A 24 54.98 2.87 -0.87
N ASP A 25 55.57 2.77 -2.06
CA ASP A 25 57.01 2.54 -2.22
C ASP A 25 57.88 3.71 -1.71
N ALA A 26 57.31 4.92 -1.65
CA ALA A 26 58.04 6.12 -1.22
C ALA A 26 58.04 6.30 0.31
N CYS A 27 56.89 6.13 0.97
CA CYS A 27 56.75 6.42 2.41
C CYS A 27 56.31 5.21 3.26
N GLY A 28 56.06 4.05 2.65
CA GLY A 28 55.63 2.82 3.31
C GLY A 28 54.18 2.80 3.81
N SER A 29 53.43 3.89 3.65
CA SER A 29 52.06 4.01 4.18
C SER A 29 51.07 3.17 3.38
N GLU A 30 50.11 2.54 4.06
CA GLU A 30 49.07 1.72 3.43
C GLU A 30 48.21 2.57 2.48
N ILE A 31 48.15 2.21 1.19
CA ILE A 31 47.33 2.92 0.21
C ILE A 31 45.89 2.40 0.34
N ARG A 32 45.01 3.23 0.90
CA ARG A 32 43.59 2.89 1.16
C ARG A 32 42.64 3.28 0.02
N SER A 33 43.12 4.04 -0.95
CA SER A 33 42.33 4.52 -2.08
C SER A 33 42.17 3.43 -3.15
N SER A 34 40.95 3.24 -3.64
CA SER A 34 40.59 2.22 -4.63
C SER A 34 40.87 2.61 -6.09
N PHE A 35 41.41 3.81 -6.33
CA PHE A 35 41.56 4.39 -7.67
C PHE A 35 42.94 5.03 -7.83
N ALA A 36 43.79 4.43 -8.66
CA ALA A 36 45.23 4.71 -8.75
C ALA A 36 45.95 4.51 -7.40
N LEU A 37 47.19 4.02 -7.44
CA LEU A 37 48.01 3.85 -6.24
C LEU A 37 48.54 5.23 -5.82
N HIS A 38 47.61 6.11 -5.46
CA HIS A 38 47.87 7.45 -4.95
C HIS A 38 48.08 7.35 -3.44
N CYS A 39 49.24 7.78 -2.96
CA CYS A 39 49.50 7.88 -1.54
C CYS A 39 49.18 9.29 -1.03
N GLU A 40 48.06 9.44 -0.33
CA GLU A 40 47.63 10.73 0.26
C GLU A 40 48.67 11.35 1.21
N SER A 41 49.55 10.52 1.80
CA SER A 41 50.55 10.98 2.76
C SER A 41 51.76 11.66 2.12
N CYS A 42 52.10 11.32 0.88
CA CYS A 42 53.27 11.88 0.19
C CYS A 42 52.98 12.34 -1.25
N ASP A 43 51.72 12.36 -1.66
CA ASP A 43 51.24 12.81 -2.97
C ASP A 43 51.86 12.04 -4.14
N PHE A 44 52.26 10.78 -3.90
CA PHE A 44 52.95 9.93 -4.88
C PHE A 44 51.95 9.08 -5.67
N ASP A 45 52.00 9.16 -7.01
CA ASP A 45 51.13 8.44 -7.95
C ASP A 45 51.88 7.31 -8.66
N LEU A 46 51.51 6.05 -8.39
CA LEU A 46 52.00 4.88 -9.14
C LEU A 46 51.01 4.45 -10.23
N CYS A 47 51.48 4.33 -11.48
CA CYS A 47 50.70 3.71 -12.54
C CYS A 47 50.72 2.18 -12.39
N GLY A 48 49.68 1.50 -12.85
CA GLY A 48 49.58 0.03 -12.78
C GLY A 48 50.80 -0.67 -13.38
N THR A 49 51.34 -0.17 -14.48
CA THR A 49 52.55 -0.71 -15.13
C THR A 49 53.78 -0.67 -14.22
N CYS A 50 53.96 0.41 -13.44
CA CYS A 50 55.06 0.51 -12.49
C CYS A 50 54.81 -0.31 -11.22
N ALA A 51 53.55 -0.49 -10.82
CA ALA A 51 53.18 -1.22 -9.60
C ALA A 51 53.34 -2.75 -9.70
N TYR A 52 53.16 -3.33 -10.90
CA TYR A 52 53.29 -4.77 -11.09
C TYR A 52 54.69 -5.23 -11.52
N GLY A 53 55.61 -4.31 -11.80
CA GLY A 53 56.97 -4.61 -12.31
C GLY A 53 56.94 -5.38 -13.64
N ASP A 54 58.13 -5.71 -14.18
CA ASP A 54 58.30 -6.48 -15.44
C ASP A 54 57.83 -7.96 -15.35
N SER A 55 56.97 -8.27 -14.38
CA SER A 55 56.25 -9.54 -14.32
C SER A 55 55.45 -9.72 -15.62
N VAL A 56 55.86 -10.71 -16.42
CA VAL A 56 55.21 -11.05 -17.70
C VAL A 56 53.72 -11.35 -17.51
N ASP A 57 53.33 -11.85 -16.33
CA ASP A 57 51.94 -12.12 -15.97
C ASP A 57 51.18 -10.84 -15.57
N GLY A 58 51.85 -9.88 -14.93
CA GLY A 58 51.28 -8.58 -14.58
C GLY A 58 50.99 -7.70 -15.80
N ALA A 59 51.89 -7.68 -16.79
CA ALA A 59 51.69 -6.96 -18.04
C ALA A 59 50.50 -7.53 -18.85
N ARG A 60 50.34 -8.86 -18.88
CA ARG A 60 49.18 -9.50 -19.51
C ARG A 60 47.87 -9.16 -18.79
N GLY A 61 47.88 -9.16 -17.46
CA GLY A 61 46.72 -8.77 -16.65
C GLY A 61 46.29 -7.31 -16.89
N LEU A 62 47.25 -6.38 -16.99
CA LEU A 62 46.96 -4.98 -17.30
C LEU A 62 46.40 -4.79 -18.71
N CYS A 63 46.93 -5.47 -19.72
CA CYS A 63 46.38 -5.43 -21.08
C CYS A 63 44.95 -6.00 -21.15
N GLN A 64 44.67 -7.08 -20.42
CA GLN A 64 43.32 -7.65 -20.34
C GLN A 64 42.36 -6.69 -19.64
N LEU A 65 42.79 -6.05 -18.56
CA LEU A 65 41.98 -5.08 -17.83
C LEU A 65 41.73 -3.82 -18.69
N GLN A 66 42.73 -3.34 -19.42
CA GLN A 66 42.56 -2.24 -20.36
C GLN A 66 41.58 -2.60 -21.50
N ARG A 67 41.67 -3.82 -22.04
CA ARG A 67 40.70 -4.31 -23.03
C ARG A 67 39.29 -4.36 -22.45
N ALA A 68 39.12 -4.93 -21.26
CA ALA A 68 37.83 -5.01 -20.59
C ALA A 68 37.26 -3.61 -20.29
N CYS A 69 38.09 -2.64 -19.89
CA CYS A 69 37.66 -1.26 -19.72
C CYS A 69 37.25 -0.60 -21.04
N ALA A 70 37.97 -0.86 -22.14
CA ALA A 70 37.58 -0.36 -23.46
C ALA A 70 36.25 -0.97 -23.92
N GLU A 71 36.07 -2.28 -23.76
CA GLU A 71 34.80 -2.97 -24.05
C GLU A 71 33.64 -2.43 -23.20
N LEU A 72 33.87 -2.16 -21.90
CA LEU A 72 32.85 -1.52 -21.06
C LEU A 72 32.49 -0.12 -21.55
N ASN A 73 33.48 0.71 -21.90
CA ASN A 73 33.21 2.05 -22.42
C ASN A 73 32.45 2.02 -23.75
N GLU A 74 32.74 1.06 -24.63
CA GLU A 74 32.00 0.86 -25.89
C GLU A 74 30.55 0.44 -25.62
N LEU A 75 30.33 -0.46 -24.66
CA LEU A 75 28.98 -0.88 -24.26
C LEU A 75 28.20 0.26 -23.58
N GLU A 76 28.85 1.06 -22.75
CA GLU A 76 28.25 2.26 -22.14
C GLU A 76 27.86 3.27 -23.22
N ALA A 77 28.76 3.58 -24.18
CA ALA A 77 28.45 4.47 -25.29
C ALA A 77 27.30 3.95 -26.16
N ALA A 78 27.28 2.66 -26.48
CA ALA A 78 26.19 2.04 -27.23
C ALA A 78 24.85 2.07 -26.47
N SER A 79 24.87 1.93 -25.14
CA SER A 79 23.69 2.08 -24.29
C SER A 79 23.17 3.52 -24.32
N GLU A 80 24.06 4.51 -24.21
CA GLU A 80 23.68 5.93 -24.28
C GLU A 80 23.10 6.31 -25.65
N GLU A 81 23.68 5.79 -26.74
CA GLU A 81 23.14 5.99 -28.10
C GLU A 81 21.75 5.36 -28.25
N GLN A 82 21.53 4.17 -27.71
CA GLN A 82 20.22 3.52 -27.73
C GLN A 82 19.20 4.28 -26.89
N GLU A 83 19.56 4.76 -25.70
CA GLU A 83 18.68 5.59 -24.87
C GLU A 83 18.31 6.90 -25.56
N ALA A 84 19.26 7.52 -26.27
CA ALA A 84 18.99 8.72 -27.08
C ALA A 84 18.05 8.42 -28.26
N ALA A 85 18.24 7.29 -28.95
CA ALA A 85 17.36 6.85 -30.03
C ALA A 85 15.93 6.58 -29.53
N ASP A 86 15.79 5.90 -28.39
CA ASP A 86 14.49 5.63 -27.77
C ASP A 86 13.79 6.92 -27.32
N ALA A 87 14.54 7.90 -26.80
CA ALA A 87 14.02 9.21 -26.44
C ALA A 87 13.49 9.98 -27.66
N LEU A 88 14.24 10.00 -28.77
CA LEU A 88 13.80 10.61 -30.04
C LEU A 88 12.53 9.93 -30.56
N PHE A 89 12.48 8.59 -30.53
CA PHE A 89 11.30 7.85 -30.93
C PHE A 89 10.06 8.20 -30.09
N LEU A 90 10.23 8.32 -28.77
CA LEU A 90 9.14 8.76 -27.88
C LEU A 90 8.65 10.16 -28.21
N ASP A 91 9.54 11.08 -28.56
CA ASP A 91 9.18 12.44 -28.93
C ASP A 91 8.49 12.51 -30.30
N ASP A 92 8.90 11.70 -31.28
CA ASP A 92 8.19 11.54 -32.55
C ASP A 92 6.76 11.02 -32.35
N VAL A 93 6.58 10.03 -31.47
CA VAL A 93 5.25 9.51 -31.11
C VAL A 93 4.38 10.58 -30.45
N LYS A 94 4.95 11.38 -29.53
CA LYS A 94 4.23 12.50 -28.90
C LYS A 94 3.86 13.58 -29.91
N LEU A 95 4.77 13.94 -30.83
CA LEU A 95 4.51 14.90 -31.88
C LEU A 95 3.35 14.42 -32.76
N ARG A 96 3.38 13.15 -33.17
CA ARG A 96 2.29 12.53 -33.94
C ARG A 96 0.97 12.53 -33.18
N GLN A 97 1.01 12.29 -31.87
CA GLN A 97 -0.18 12.36 -31.03
C GLN A 97 -0.76 13.79 -30.97
N VAL A 98 0.08 14.81 -30.84
CA VAL A 98 -0.33 16.22 -30.86
C VAL A 98 -0.93 16.61 -32.21
N GLU A 99 -0.30 16.19 -33.32
CA GLU A 99 -0.84 16.39 -34.66
C GLU A 99 -2.24 15.78 -34.81
N LEU A 100 -2.40 14.50 -34.43
CA LEU A 100 -3.67 13.79 -34.52
C LEU A 100 -4.74 14.44 -33.63
N ARG A 101 -4.38 14.86 -32.40
CA ARG A 101 -5.29 15.62 -31.54
C ARG A 101 -5.67 16.95 -32.16
N GLY A 102 -4.73 17.67 -32.76
CA GLY A 102 -4.99 18.92 -33.47
C GLY A 102 -5.86 18.72 -34.72
N HIS A 103 -5.73 17.58 -35.42
CA HIS A 103 -6.67 17.20 -36.47
C HIS A 103 -8.06 16.96 -35.87
N LEU A 104 -8.19 16.06 -34.90
CA LEU A 104 -9.48 15.74 -34.26
C LEU A 104 -10.18 16.98 -33.69
N GLN A 105 -9.44 17.89 -33.06
CA GLN A 105 -9.99 19.15 -32.56
C GLN A 105 -10.55 19.99 -33.71
N ARG A 106 -9.82 20.11 -34.83
CA ARG A 106 -10.34 20.77 -36.04
C ARG A 106 -11.61 20.12 -36.60
N TYR A 107 -11.73 18.78 -36.53
CA TYR A 107 -12.95 18.07 -36.92
C TYR A 107 -14.13 18.38 -35.99
N VAL A 108 -13.86 18.58 -34.70
CA VAL A 108 -14.88 18.98 -33.71
C VAL A 108 -15.32 20.42 -33.95
N ASP A 109 -14.37 21.34 -34.15
CA ASP A 109 -14.64 22.77 -34.34
C ASP A 109 -15.33 23.05 -35.69
N ARG A 110 -14.91 22.34 -36.74
CA ARG A 110 -15.51 22.41 -38.07
C ARG A 110 -15.45 21.04 -38.73
N LYS A 111 -16.58 20.34 -38.72
CA LYS A 111 -16.72 19.08 -39.45
C LYS A 111 -16.42 19.33 -40.94
N PRO A 112 -15.39 18.72 -41.53
CA PRO A 112 -15.05 18.97 -42.92
C PRO A 112 -16.21 18.51 -43.80
N THR A 113 -16.46 19.31 -44.83
CA THR A 113 -17.43 18.94 -45.85
C THR A 113 -16.85 17.83 -46.73
N LEU A 114 -17.70 17.13 -47.48
CA LEU A 114 -17.23 16.17 -48.48
C LEU A 114 -16.32 16.84 -49.52
N GLU A 115 -16.59 18.11 -49.85
CA GLU A 115 -15.78 18.92 -50.75
C GLU A 115 -14.38 19.18 -50.18
N ASP A 116 -14.27 19.49 -48.88
CA ASP A 116 -12.98 19.69 -48.21
C ASP A 116 -12.10 18.42 -48.26
N VAL A 117 -12.72 17.24 -48.12
CA VAL A 117 -12.03 15.94 -48.19
C VAL A 117 -11.66 15.60 -49.63
N ALA A 118 -12.58 15.79 -50.58
CA ALA A 118 -12.33 15.56 -51.99
C ALA A 118 -11.19 16.45 -52.52
N GLY A 119 -11.19 17.74 -52.19
CA GLY A 119 -10.15 18.67 -52.63
C GLY A 119 -8.75 18.33 -52.09
N ARG A 120 -8.66 17.75 -50.88
CA ARG A 120 -7.39 17.22 -50.36
C ARG A 120 -6.88 16.04 -51.16
N TYR A 121 -7.75 15.06 -51.44
CA TYR A 121 -7.36 13.91 -52.25
C TYR A 121 -7.02 14.31 -53.68
N GLU A 122 -7.74 15.25 -54.28
CA GLU A 122 -7.41 15.78 -55.61
C GLU A 122 -6.02 16.46 -55.62
N SER A 123 -5.69 17.21 -54.57
CA SER A 123 -4.38 17.85 -54.42
C SER A 123 -3.26 16.80 -54.24
N GLU A 124 -3.50 15.77 -53.44
CA GLU A 124 -2.55 14.67 -53.24
C GLU A 124 -2.33 13.85 -54.52
N ILE A 125 -3.42 13.51 -55.22
CA ILE A 125 -3.37 12.84 -56.53
C ILE A 125 -2.60 13.69 -57.54
N SER A 126 -2.83 15.01 -57.57
CA SER A 126 -2.11 15.92 -58.48
C SER A 126 -0.61 15.99 -58.17
N SER A 127 -0.25 16.04 -56.89
CA SER A 127 1.14 16.01 -56.43
C SER A 127 1.84 14.71 -56.83
N LEU A 128 1.21 13.56 -56.55
CA LEU A 128 1.73 12.24 -56.92
C LEU A 128 1.82 12.07 -58.44
N ALA A 129 0.85 12.59 -59.20
CA ALA A 129 0.89 12.56 -60.65
C ALA A 129 2.06 13.38 -61.21
N ALA A 130 2.32 14.56 -60.64
CA ALA A 130 3.48 15.38 -61.02
C ALA A 130 4.80 14.66 -60.70
N GLU A 131 4.89 13.98 -59.56
CA GLU A 131 6.06 13.19 -59.19
C GLU A 131 6.28 12.01 -60.14
N VAL A 132 5.22 11.31 -60.54
CA VAL A 132 5.31 10.23 -61.54
C VAL A 132 5.77 10.75 -62.89
N LEU A 133 5.32 11.94 -63.32
CA LEU A 133 5.80 12.57 -64.56
C LEU A 133 7.29 12.90 -64.46
N ARG A 134 7.73 13.50 -63.36
CA ARG A 134 9.15 13.80 -63.10
C ARG A 134 10.01 12.53 -63.17
N LEU A 135 9.58 11.45 -62.52
CA LEU A 135 10.29 10.17 -62.55
C LEU A 135 10.30 9.53 -63.94
N LYS A 136 9.26 9.75 -64.76
CA LYS A 136 9.26 9.31 -66.16
C LYS A 136 10.26 10.09 -67.00
N GLU A 137 10.31 11.41 -66.86
CA GLU A 137 11.28 12.26 -67.53
C GLU A 137 12.72 11.88 -67.15
N GLU A 138 12.97 11.63 -65.86
CA GLU A 138 14.28 11.15 -65.38
C GLU A 138 14.66 9.80 -66.01
N ASN A 139 13.73 8.86 -66.11
CA ASN A 139 13.97 7.56 -66.75
C ASN A 139 14.19 7.67 -68.27
N GLU A 140 13.45 8.53 -68.96
CA GLU A 140 13.63 8.79 -70.38
C GLU A 140 15.02 9.38 -70.66
N MET A 141 15.44 10.34 -69.84
CA MET A 141 16.80 10.90 -69.90
C MET A 141 17.87 9.83 -69.68
N GLN A 142 17.67 8.90 -68.75
CA GLN A 142 18.59 7.77 -68.53
C GLN A 142 18.64 6.82 -69.74
N CYS A 143 17.51 6.51 -70.37
CA CYS A 143 17.45 5.66 -71.57
C CYS A 143 18.16 6.29 -72.79
N VAL A 144 17.97 7.59 -73.03
CA VAL A 144 18.66 8.31 -74.11
C VAL A 144 20.17 8.35 -73.86
N SER A 145 20.56 8.55 -72.60
CA SER A 145 21.98 8.53 -72.17
C SER A 145 22.62 7.15 -72.36
N ALA A 146 21.88 6.07 -72.09
CA ALA A 146 22.35 4.70 -72.31
C ALA A 146 22.53 4.38 -73.80
N SER A 147 21.60 4.84 -74.64
CA SER A 147 21.63 4.61 -76.09
C SER A 147 22.79 5.32 -76.79
N HIS A 148 23.21 6.48 -76.27
CA HIS A 148 24.30 7.25 -76.86
C HIS A 148 25.69 6.65 -76.61
N ASN A 149 25.83 5.74 -75.64
CA ASN A 149 27.07 5.03 -75.35
C ASN A 149 27.27 3.76 -76.20
N ASP A 150 26.22 3.28 -76.89
CA ASP A 150 26.28 2.03 -77.69
C ASP A 150 26.40 2.28 -79.22
N GLU A 151 26.16 3.51 -79.71
CA GLU A 151 26.21 3.82 -81.16
C GLU A 151 27.62 4.03 -81.75
N ASP A 152 28.68 4.05 -80.93
CA ASP A 152 30.06 4.09 -81.44
C ASP A 152 30.59 2.70 -81.89
N GLY A 153 29.76 1.64 -81.80
CA GLY A 153 30.18 0.27 -82.09
C GLY A 153 29.92 -0.26 -83.51
N LEU A 154 29.00 0.30 -84.31
CA LEU A 154 28.50 -0.40 -85.51
C LEU A 154 28.26 0.51 -86.74
N ARG A 155 29.28 1.28 -87.14
CA ARG A 155 29.42 1.72 -88.54
C ARG A 155 30.26 0.71 -89.32
N GLY A 156 29.63 -0.34 -89.79
CA GLY A 156 30.31 -1.29 -90.66
C GLY A 156 29.37 -2.29 -91.32
N LEU A 157 29.15 -2.06 -92.62
CA LEU A 157 28.71 -3.00 -93.66
C LEU A 157 27.30 -2.76 -94.18
N GLY A 158 27.25 -1.99 -95.27
CA GLY A 158 26.13 -2.02 -96.19
C GLY A 158 26.13 -3.28 -97.05
N ALA A 159 24.99 -3.59 -97.66
CA ALA A 159 24.89 -3.92 -99.08
C ALA A 159 23.45 -4.28 -99.50
N ARG A 160 23.01 -3.60 -100.57
CA ARG A 160 22.31 -4.15 -101.75
C ARG A 160 20.93 -4.78 -101.57
N MET A 161 19.93 -3.91 -101.79
CA MET A 161 18.94 -3.96 -102.88
C MET A 161 18.67 -5.34 -103.53
N SER A 162 17.46 -5.86 -103.31
CA SER A 162 16.76 -6.73 -104.25
C SER A 162 15.27 -6.40 -104.20
N ARG A 163 14.77 -5.76 -105.26
CA ARG A 163 13.35 -5.46 -105.47
C ARG A 163 12.65 -6.70 -106.00
N SER A 164 12.03 -7.46 -105.11
CA SER A 164 11.05 -8.50 -105.45
C SER A 164 9.64 -8.04 -105.02
N LYS A 165 8.65 -8.62 -105.68
CA LYS A 165 7.22 -8.27 -105.73
C LYS A 165 6.65 -7.93 -104.35
N SER A 166 5.95 -6.78 -104.28
CA SER A 166 5.44 -6.08 -103.07
C SER A 166 5.21 -6.97 -101.85
N PRO A 167 6.26 -7.16 -101.01
CA PRO A 167 6.19 -7.86 -99.72
C PRO A 167 5.32 -7.10 -98.71
N ARG A 168 4.99 -5.84 -99.01
CA ARG A 168 4.33 -4.90 -98.12
C ARG A 168 2.98 -5.37 -97.61
N HIS A 169 2.20 -6.16 -98.37
CA HIS A 169 0.89 -6.61 -97.91
C HIS A 169 0.97 -7.77 -96.92
N THR A 170 1.79 -8.78 -97.20
CA THR A 170 2.02 -9.91 -96.27
C THR A 170 2.81 -9.45 -95.05
N GLU A 171 3.74 -8.53 -95.22
CA GLU A 171 4.46 -7.89 -94.12
C GLU A 171 3.52 -7.04 -93.26
N MET A 172 2.61 -6.27 -93.87
CA MET A 172 1.60 -5.50 -93.14
C MET A 172 0.62 -6.41 -92.37
N GLN A 173 0.19 -7.53 -92.95
CA GLN A 173 -0.66 -8.52 -92.24
C GLN A 173 0.07 -9.15 -91.05
N LEU A 174 1.32 -9.58 -91.22
CA LEU A 174 2.12 -10.12 -90.10
C LEU A 174 2.40 -9.07 -89.02
N VAL A 175 2.57 -7.80 -89.41
CA VAL A 175 2.71 -6.69 -88.45
C VAL A 175 1.42 -6.44 -87.69
N GLU A 176 0.27 -6.53 -88.36
CA GLU A 176 -1.06 -6.39 -87.75
C GLU A 176 -1.37 -7.55 -86.79
N GLU A 177 -1.16 -8.79 -87.21
CA GLU A 177 -1.27 -9.99 -86.34
C GLU A 177 -0.31 -9.90 -85.14
N ALA A 178 0.95 -9.50 -85.36
CA ALA A 178 1.90 -9.31 -84.26
C ALA A 178 1.48 -8.18 -83.31
N ARG A 179 0.81 -7.14 -83.82
CA ARG A 179 0.25 -6.06 -83.00
C ARG A 179 -0.92 -6.57 -82.16
N GLU A 180 -1.84 -7.34 -82.75
CA GLU A 180 -2.97 -7.95 -82.05
C GLU A 180 -2.50 -8.93 -80.96
N ILE A 181 -1.54 -9.81 -81.27
CA ILE A 181 -0.96 -10.74 -80.29
C ILE A 181 -0.30 -9.97 -79.13
N ARG A 182 0.46 -8.90 -79.43
CA ARG A 182 1.05 -8.05 -78.39
C ARG A 182 -0.03 -7.39 -77.54
N GLN A 183 -1.08 -6.85 -78.15
CA GLN A 183 -2.19 -6.22 -77.43
C GLN A 183 -2.89 -7.22 -76.52
N PHE A 184 -3.22 -8.42 -77.03
CA PHE A 184 -3.82 -9.49 -76.25
C PHE A 184 -2.91 -9.91 -75.08
N HIS A 185 -1.60 -9.99 -75.30
CA HIS A 185 -0.64 -10.30 -74.26
C HIS A 185 -0.60 -9.21 -73.18
N PHE A 186 -0.61 -7.93 -73.57
CA PHE A 186 -0.71 -6.81 -72.62
C PHE A 186 -2.01 -6.83 -71.82
N GLU A 187 -3.15 -7.11 -72.46
CA GLU A 187 -4.44 -7.21 -71.78
C GLU A 187 -4.48 -8.39 -70.80
N THR A 188 -3.90 -9.52 -71.18
CA THR A 188 -3.79 -10.70 -70.31
C THR A 188 -2.90 -10.40 -69.11
N GLN A 189 -1.69 -9.86 -69.32
CA GLN A 189 -0.80 -9.46 -68.23
C GLN A 189 -1.43 -8.41 -67.33
N ARG A 190 -2.18 -7.45 -67.88
CA ARG A 190 -2.90 -6.45 -67.10
C ARG A 190 -3.92 -7.12 -66.18
N LYS A 191 -4.73 -8.04 -66.70
CA LYS A 191 -5.71 -8.79 -65.90
C LYS A 191 -5.03 -9.66 -64.84
N GLU A 192 -3.91 -10.30 -65.15
CA GLU A 192 -3.12 -11.07 -64.18
C GLU A 192 -2.63 -10.18 -63.03
N ARG A 193 -2.08 -9.00 -63.33
CA ARG A 193 -1.66 -8.03 -62.30
C ARG A 193 -2.84 -7.52 -61.47
N GLU A 194 -3.98 -7.29 -62.09
CA GLU A 194 -5.22 -6.91 -61.38
C GLU A 194 -5.65 -8.01 -60.41
N VAL A 195 -5.65 -9.28 -60.83
CA VAL A 195 -5.95 -10.44 -59.97
C VAL A 195 -4.94 -10.55 -58.83
N GLN A 196 -3.63 -10.47 -59.11
CA GLN A 196 -2.58 -10.49 -58.08
C GLN A 196 -2.75 -9.38 -57.05
N THR A 197 -3.14 -8.18 -57.48
CA THR A 197 -3.41 -7.07 -56.57
C THR A 197 -4.62 -7.35 -55.67
N ILE A 198 -5.67 -7.96 -56.21
CA ILE A 198 -6.85 -8.35 -55.44
C ILE A 198 -6.50 -9.46 -54.45
N GLU A 199 -5.76 -10.49 -54.88
CA GLU A 199 -5.31 -11.59 -54.03
C GLU A 199 -4.45 -11.08 -52.86
N TYR A 200 -3.49 -10.19 -53.14
CA TYR A 200 -2.67 -9.55 -52.11
C TYR A 200 -3.53 -8.77 -51.11
N ARG A 201 -4.50 -7.97 -51.57
CA ARG A 201 -5.43 -7.25 -50.68
C ARG A 201 -6.27 -8.18 -49.83
N LEU A 202 -6.72 -9.31 -50.40
CA LEU A 202 -7.47 -10.34 -49.66
C LEU A 202 -6.60 -11.02 -48.61
N GLU A 203 -5.31 -11.23 -48.89
CA GLU A 203 -4.35 -11.77 -47.93
C GLU A 203 -4.11 -10.78 -46.78
N CYS A 204 -3.84 -9.50 -47.07
CA CYS A 204 -3.73 -8.47 -46.05
C CYS A 204 -5.01 -8.40 -45.17
N SER A 205 -6.18 -8.39 -45.80
CA SER A 205 -7.45 -8.38 -45.06
C SER A 205 -7.64 -9.62 -44.18
N ARG A 206 -7.15 -10.79 -44.63
CA ARG A 206 -7.18 -12.02 -43.85
C ARG A 206 -6.28 -11.94 -42.64
N ASP A 207 -5.10 -11.37 -42.78
CA ASP A 207 -4.17 -11.19 -41.67
C ASP A 207 -4.68 -10.16 -40.66
N ASP A 208 -5.27 -9.06 -41.11
CA ASP A 208 -5.96 -8.10 -40.25
C ASP A 208 -7.08 -8.78 -39.45
N MET A 209 -7.90 -9.63 -40.10
CA MET A 209 -8.94 -10.39 -39.40
C MET A 209 -8.38 -11.37 -38.36
N LYS A 210 -7.22 -11.99 -38.62
CA LYS A 210 -6.56 -12.86 -37.64
C LYS A 210 -6.10 -12.05 -36.43
N GLU A 211 -5.50 -10.88 -36.63
CA GLU A 211 -5.05 -10.01 -35.55
C GLU A 211 -6.23 -9.48 -34.72
N VAL A 212 -7.31 -9.02 -35.38
CA VAL A 212 -8.55 -8.64 -34.68
C VAL A 212 -9.11 -9.81 -33.87
N THR A 213 -9.11 -11.02 -34.42
CA THR A 213 -9.58 -12.21 -33.70
C THR A 213 -8.72 -12.52 -32.47
N LYS A 214 -7.39 -12.42 -32.57
CA LYS A 214 -6.48 -12.58 -31.43
C LYS A 214 -6.75 -11.53 -30.35
N LEU A 215 -6.92 -10.26 -30.74
CA LEU A 215 -7.23 -9.17 -29.82
C LEU A 215 -8.56 -9.39 -29.10
N LEU A 216 -9.61 -9.78 -29.83
CA LEU A 216 -10.92 -10.08 -29.26
C LEU A 216 -10.85 -11.24 -28.26
N ARG A 217 -10.15 -12.33 -28.58
CA ARG A 217 -9.94 -13.47 -27.65
C ARG A 217 -9.13 -13.07 -26.41
N SER A 218 -8.17 -12.17 -26.55
CA SER A 218 -7.45 -11.63 -25.38
C SER A 218 -8.37 -10.80 -24.50
N ARG A 219 -9.21 -9.96 -25.11
CA ARG A 219 -10.16 -9.12 -24.39
C ARG A 219 -11.26 -9.91 -23.70
N GLU A 220 -11.75 -10.98 -24.33
CA GLU A 220 -12.73 -11.90 -23.76
C GLU A 220 -12.19 -12.58 -22.50
N ARG A 221 -10.97 -13.13 -22.57
CA ARG A 221 -10.28 -13.70 -21.39
C ARG A 221 -10.12 -12.68 -20.26
N ASN A 222 -9.69 -11.46 -20.58
CA ASN A 222 -9.58 -10.39 -19.58
C ASN A 222 -10.94 -10.05 -18.95
N LEU A 223 -12.04 -10.09 -19.71
CA LEU A 223 -13.38 -9.86 -19.16
C LEU A 223 -13.84 -11.01 -18.26
N GLU A 224 -13.50 -12.26 -18.60
CA GLU A 224 -13.79 -13.43 -17.79
C GLU A 224 -13.01 -13.40 -16.47
N ASP A 225 -11.72 -13.05 -16.50
CA ASP A 225 -10.90 -12.85 -15.29
C ASP A 225 -11.49 -11.76 -14.38
N MET A 226 -11.93 -10.64 -14.96
CA MET A 226 -12.54 -9.55 -14.20
C MET A 226 -13.89 -9.95 -13.59
N ARG A 227 -14.68 -10.79 -14.28
CA ARG A 227 -15.92 -11.37 -13.73
C ARG A 227 -15.63 -12.32 -12.56
N SER A 228 -14.64 -13.21 -12.71
CA SER A 228 -14.20 -14.10 -11.62
C SER A 228 -13.80 -13.30 -10.37
N ARG A 229 -13.00 -12.24 -10.53
CA ARG A 229 -12.62 -11.34 -9.43
C ARG A 229 -13.83 -10.61 -8.82
N GLN A 230 -14.80 -10.21 -9.63
CA GLN A 230 -16.03 -9.60 -9.13
C GLN A 230 -16.85 -10.59 -8.29
N ASP A 231 -16.93 -11.85 -8.70
CA ASP A 231 -17.61 -12.90 -7.96
C ASP A 231 -16.90 -13.18 -6.62
N GLU A 232 -15.56 -13.26 -6.63
CA GLU A 232 -14.75 -13.38 -5.40
C GLU A 232 -14.98 -12.23 -4.42
N VAL A 233 -14.95 -10.98 -4.91
CA VAL A 233 -15.22 -9.79 -4.07
C VAL A 233 -16.65 -9.80 -3.53
N THR A 234 -17.62 -10.28 -4.33
CA THR A 234 -19.02 -10.37 -3.90
C THR A 234 -19.19 -11.40 -2.78
N LEU A 235 -18.50 -12.54 -2.87
CA LEU A 235 -18.47 -13.55 -1.81
C LEU A 235 -17.83 -12.99 -0.53
N LEU A 236 -16.67 -12.34 -0.62
CA LEU A 236 -16.02 -11.71 0.54
C LEU A 236 -16.90 -10.64 1.20
N LEU A 237 -17.62 -9.84 0.41
CA LEU A 237 -18.57 -8.87 0.94
C LEU A 237 -19.75 -9.52 1.66
N GLN A 238 -20.22 -10.68 1.18
CA GLN A 238 -21.26 -11.44 1.84
C GLN A 238 -20.77 -12.00 3.18
N ASP A 239 -19.56 -12.55 3.23
CA ASP A 239 -18.95 -13.06 4.45
C ASP A 239 -18.76 -11.96 5.51
N LEU A 240 -18.22 -10.80 5.11
CA LEU A 240 -18.07 -9.64 5.98
C LEU A 240 -19.41 -9.13 6.52
N ARG A 241 -20.48 -9.19 5.72
CA ARG A 241 -21.84 -8.84 6.18
C ARG A 241 -22.35 -9.83 7.23
N MET A 242 -22.08 -11.11 7.07
CA MET A 242 -22.46 -12.15 8.03
C MET A 242 -21.70 -11.99 9.35
N GLU A 243 -20.39 -11.72 9.30
CA GLU A 243 -19.57 -11.43 10.49
C GLU A 243 -20.02 -10.15 11.19
N HIS A 244 -20.35 -9.09 10.43
CA HIS A 244 -20.88 -7.85 11.00
C HIS A 244 -22.21 -8.07 11.72
N LEU A 245 -23.11 -8.87 11.13
CA LEU A 245 -24.37 -9.24 11.77
C LEU A 245 -24.12 -10.04 13.07
N HIS A 246 -23.19 -10.99 13.03
CA HIS A 246 -22.84 -11.81 14.19
C HIS A 246 -22.29 -10.98 15.35
N THR A 247 -21.29 -10.15 15.08
CA THR A 247 -20.68 -9.25 16.07
C THR A 247 -21.68 -8.24 16.64
N THR A 248 -22.60 -7.73 15.81
CA THR A 248 -23.68 -6.85 16.28
C THR A 248 -24.59 -7.58 17.26
N GLN A 249 -24.98 -8.82 16.98
CA GLN A 249 -25.78 -9.63 17.91
C GLN A 249 -25.03 -9.92 19.22
N GLU A 250 -23.72 -10.18 19.16
CA GLU A 250 -22.89 -10.37 20.36
C GLU A 250 -22.87 -9.12 21.22
N ILE A 251 -22.65 -7.94 20.63
CA ILE A 251 -22.68 -6.66 21.33
C ILE A 251 -24.05 -6.44 22.00
N GLU A 252 -25.16 -6.78 21.32
CA GLU A 252 -26.49 -6.67 21.91
C GLU A 252 -26.69 -7.62 23.10
N ARG A 253 -26.21 -8.86 23.01
CA ARG A 253 -26.23 -9.82 24.13
C ARG A 253 -25.42 -9.29 25.31
N GLU A 254 -24.20 -8.82 25.09
CA GLU A 254 -23.35 -8.25 26.14
C GLU A 254 -23.97 -7.01 26.78
N ARG A 255 -24.58 -6.12 25.98
CA ARG A 255 -25.35 -4.98 26.50
C ARG A 255 -26.48 -5.45 27.43
N GLY A 256 -27.17 -6.53 27.10
CA GLY A 256 -28.19 -7.14 27.97
C GLY A 256 -27.62 -7.65 29.30
N VAL A 257 -26.45 -8.29 29.25
CA VAL A 257 -25.72 -8.74 30.46
C VAL A 257 -25.32 -7.55 31.33
N VAL A 258 -24.72 -6.50 30.74
CA VAL A 258 -24.32 -5.28 31.46
C VAL A 258 -25.52 -4.59 32.11
N GLN A 259 -26.65 -4.49 31.43
CA GLN A 259 -27.88 -3.93 32.00
C GLN A 259 -28.36 -4.74 33.21
N THR A 260 -28.31 -6.08 33.13
CA THR A 260 -28.70 -6.97 34.22
C THR A 260 -27.78 -6.81 35.42
N LEU A 261 -26.46 -6.80 35.21
CA LEU A 261 -25.47 -6.57 36.26
C LEU A 261 -25.64 -5.18 36.90
N ASN A 262 -25.92 -4.13 36.12
CA ASN A 262 -26.16 -2.80 36.67
C ASN A 262 -27.43 -2.77 37.54
N ARG A 263 -28.52 -3.46 37.14
CA ARG A 263 -29.72 -3.61 37.98
C ARG A 263 -29.38 -4.34 39.29
N GLN A 264 -28.64 -5.44 39.23
CA GLN A 264 -28.20 -6.16 40.43
C GLN A 264 -27.33 -5.29 41.35
N ARG A 265 -26.40 -4.51 40.79
CA ARG A 265 -25.59 -3.56 41.55
C ARG A 265 -26.44 -2.52 42.27
N MET A 266 -27.48 -1.98 41.61
CA MET A 266 -28.38 -1.02 42.23
C MET A 266 -29.18 -1.65 43.38
N LEU A 267 -29.70 -2.87 43.19
CA LEU A 267 -30.37 -3.62 44.26
C LEU A 267 -29.45 -3.88 45.47
N MET A 268 -28.19 -4.26 45.21
CA MET A 268 -27.20 -4.45 46.28
C MET A 268 -26.86 -3.13 47.01
N ARG A 269 -26.82 -2.01 46.28
CA ARG A 269 -26.60 -0.69 46.89
C ARG A 269 -27.77 -0.30 47.81
N GLU A 270 -28.99 -0.57 47.39
CA GLU A 270 -30.19 -0.33 48.19
C GLU A 270 -30.23 -1.22 49.43
N SER A 271 -29.91 -2.52 49.29
CA SER A 271 -29.87 -3.47 50.41
C SER A 271 -28.78 -3.14 51.42
N CYS A 272 -27.65 -2.57 51.00
CA CYS A 272 -26.60 -2.08 51.91
C CYS A 272 -26.91 -0.71 52.55
N TYR A 273 -27.71 0.14 51.89
CA TYR A 273 -28.05 1.47 52.40
C TYR A 273 -28.91 1.42 53.67
N VAL A 274 -29.90 0.51 53.72
CA VAL A 274 -30.84 0.39 54.85
C VAL A 274 -30.13 0.01 56.16
N PRO A 275 -29.28 -1.02 56.23
CA PRO A 275 -28.51 -1.35 57.43
C PRO A 275 -27.56 -0.23 57.86
N ALA A 276 -26.90 0.45 56.91
CA ALA A 276 -26.03 1.58 57.22
C ALA A 276 -26.81 2.75 57.86
N LYS A 277 -27.99 3.07 57.32
CA LYS A 277 -28.88 4.10 57.86
C LYS A 277 -29.45 3.71 59.22
N LEU A 278 -29.89 2.45 59.39
CA LEU A 278 -30.32 1.91 60.68
C LEU A 278 -29.22 1.99 61.75
N ARG A 279 -27.98 1.63 61.40
CA ARG A 279 -26.83 1.72 62.31
C ARG A 279 -26.55 3.17 62.73
N LYS A 280 -26.71 4.13 61.81
CA LYS A 280 -26.58 5.55 62.12
C LYS A 280 -27.68 6.03 63.08
N HIS A 281 -28.94 5.65 62.82
CA HIS A 281 -30.07 6.02 63.68
C HIS A 281 -30.02 5.33 65.05
N SER A 282 -29.63 4.07 65.12
CA SER A 282 -29.47 3.36 66.39
C SER A 282 -28.35 3.96 67.24
N GLY A 283 -27.23 4.37 66.62
CA GLY A 283 -26.18 5.12 67.30
C GLY A 283 -26.66 6.47 67.85
N ALA A 284 -27.50 7.20 67.10
CA ALA A 284 -28.10 8.45 67.57
C ALA A 284 -29.09 8.23 68.73
N LEU A 285 -29.95 7.20 68.64
CA LEU A 285 -30.88 6.83 69.70
C LEU A 285 -30.14 6.44 70.99
N MET A 286 -29.06 5.65 70.86
CA MET A 286 -28.23 5.28 72.01
C MET A 286 -27.62 6.51 72.68
N LYS A 287 -27.09 7.47 71.91
CA LYS A 287 -26.58 8.74 72.46
C LYS A 287 -27.68 9.58 73.13
N PHE A 288 -28.88 9.59 72.59
CA PHE A 288 -30.02 10.31 73.20
C PHE A 288 -30.42 9.69 74.54
N LEU A 289 -30.50 8.35 74.60
CA LEU A 289 -30.74 7.60 75.85
C LEU A 289 -29.62 7.79 76.88
N GLU A 290 -28.38 8.00 76.43
CA GLU A 290 -27.25 8.37 77.30
C GLU A 290 -27.40 9.79 77.85
N GLN A 291 -27.86 10.76 77.03
CA GLN A 291 -28.02 12.16 77.43
C GLN A 291 -29.20 12.42 78.38
N GLU A 292 -30.34 11.76 78.18
CA GLU A 292 -31.53 11.93 79.04
C GLU A 292 -31.48 11.14 80.36
N GLY A 293 -30.32 10.55 80.71
CA GLY A 293 -30.17 9.81 81.97
C GLY A 293 -30.86 8.44 82.00
N GLY A 294 -31.28 7.92 80.84
CA GLY A 294 -31.90 6.60 80.69
C GLY A 294 -30.92 5.44 80.89
N ARG A 295 -29.61 5.70 80.79
CA ARG A 295 -28.62 4.82 81.40
C ARG A 295 -28.60 5.13 82.88
N LEU A 296 -29.40 4.35 83.62
CA LEU A 296 -29.29 4.16 85.05
C LEU A 296 -27.81 4.16 85.41
N ASN A 297 -27.30 5.27 85.98
CA ASN A 297 -25.87 5.55 86.04
C ASN A 297 -25.25 4.66 87.13
N THR A 298 -25.11 3.37 86.82
CA THR A 298 -24.70 2.31 87.73
C THR A 298 -23.32 2.58 88.28
N GLU A 299 -22.47 3.29 87.56
CA GLU A 299 -21.19 3.80 88.07
C GLU A 299 -21.36 4.84 89.18
N LYS A 300 -22.39 5.70 89.11
CA LYS A 300 -22.69 6.66 90.19
C LYS A 300 -23.25 5.94 91.41
N PHE A 301 -24.17 5.00 91.23
CA PHE A 301 -24.73 4.20 92.32
C PHE A 301 -23.71 3.22 92.94
N ALA A 302 -22.82 2.63 92.14
CA ALA A 302 -21.72 1.78 92.61
C ALA A 302 -20.71 2.58 93.45
N ARG A 303 -20.37 3.81 93.02
CA ARG A 303 -19.57 4.73 93.84
C ARG A 303 -20.28 5.07 95.15
N GLY A 304 -21.60 5.29 95.12
CA GLY A 304 -22.43 5.46 96.32
C GLY A 304 -22.37 4.26 97.27
N ALA A 305 -22.51 3.04 96.73
CA ALA A 305 -22.40 1.79 97.51
C ALA A 305 -21.02 1.65 98.18
N GLN A 306 -19.96 2.02 97.47
CA GLN A 306 -18.61 2.00 97.98
C GLN A 306 -18.41 3.02 99.12
N VAL A 307 -19.03 4.21 99.02
CA VAL A 307 -19.05 5.21 100.09
C VAL A 307 -19.84 4.70 101.31
N CYS A 308 -21.03 4.12 101.10
CA CYS A 308 -21.82 3.51 102.18
C CYS A 308 -21.05 2.38 102.88
N THR A 309 -20.29 1.57 102.14
CA THR A 309 -19.44 0.52 102.71
C THR A 309 -18.29 1.11 103.53
N LYS A 310 -17.64 2.18 103.05
CA LYS A 310 -16.60 2.89 103.81
C LYS A 310 -17.15 3.50 105.10
N LEU A 311 -18.31 4.17 105.02
CA LEU A 311 -18.99 4.75 106.19
C LEU A 311 -19.38 3.68 107.20
N TYR A 312 -19.91 2.55 106.74
CA TYR A 312 -20.21 1.40 107.60
C TYR A 312 -18.96 0.91 108.35
N ASN A 313 -17.83 0.78 107.66
CA ASN A 313 -16.58 0.32 108.27
C ASN A 313 -16.05 1.31 109.32
N VAL A 314 -16.16 2.63 109.09
CA VAL A 314 -15.77 3.67 110.06
C VAL A 314 -16.69 3.66 111.28
N VAL A 315 -18.00 3.51 111.09
CA VAL A 315 -18.94 3.40 112.24
C VAL A 315 -18.68 2.14 113.05
N ALA A 316 -18.31 1.04 112.40
CA ALA A 316 -17.98 -0.21 113.07
C ALA A 316 -16.71 -0.11 113.94
N THR A 317 -15.73 0.74 113.58
CA THR A 317 -14.51 0.95 114.38
C THR A 317 -14.72 1.95 115.51
N ASP A 318 -15.42 3.05 115.24
CA ASP A 318 -15.38 4.23 116.11
C ASP A 318 -16.65 4.44 116.96
N ALA A 319 -17.77 3.79 116.59
CA ALA A 319 -19.07 3.98 117.23
C ALA A 319 -19.91 2.69 117.26
N SER A 320 -19.47 1.71 118.05
CA SER A 320 -20.11 0.38 118.14
C SER A 320 -21.59 0.41 118.53
N SER A 321 -22.04 1.42 119.29
CA SER A 321 -23.45 1.62 119.65
C SER A 321 -24.35 1.96 118.46
N LEU A 322 -23.80 2.49 117.36
CA LEU A 322 -24.54 2.85 116.14
C LEU A 322 -24.43 1.80 115.02
N GLN A 323 -23.61 0.77 115.22
CA GLN A 323 -23.31 -0.24 114.20
C GLN A 323 -24.56 -0.97 113.69
N ALA A 324 -25.53 -1.26 114.56
CA ALA A 324 -26.77 -1.93 114.18
C ALA A 324 -27.63 -1.06 113.23
N LEU A 325 -27.63 0.26 113.41
CA LEU A 325 -28.34 1.19 112.52
C LEU A 325 -27.60 1.36 111.20
N ALA A 326 -26.27 1.48 111.23
CA ALA A 326 -25.44 1.54 110.02
C ALA A 326 -25.54 0.25 109.19
N ALA A 327 -25.62 -0.93 109.84
CA ALA A 327 -25.83 -2.21 109.17
C ALA A 327 -27.17 -2.26 108.43
N ARG A 328 -28.26 -1.78 109.06
CA ARG A 328 -29.58 -1.71 108.43
C ARG A 328 -29.61 -0.73 107.26
N ALA A 329 -28.98 0.44 107.42
CA ALA A 329 -28.89 1.43 106.35
C ALA A 329 -28.07 0.90 105.16
N LYS A 330 -26.94 0.23 105.42
CA LYS A 330 -26.14 -0.42 104.38
C LYS A 330 -26.91 -1.54 103.69
N ALA A 331 -27.55 -2.43 104.43
CA ALA A 331 -28.34 -3.52 103.86
C ALA A 331 -29.49 -3.00 102.99
N SER A 332 -30.19 -1.95 103.44
CA SER A 332 -31.24 -1.29 102.66
C SER A 332 -30.71 -0.62 101.37
N PHE A 333 -29.52 -0.01 101.45
CA PHE A 333 -28.84 0.57 100.28
C PHE A 333 -28.41 -0.52 99.29
N ASP A 334 -27.78 -1.60 99.76
CA ASP A 334 -27.33 -2.72 98.95
C ASP A 334 -28.53 -3.41 98.27
N GLU A 335 -29.64 -3.63 98.99
CA GLU A 335 -30.89 -4.18 98.43
C GLU A 335 -31.47 -3.27 97.34
N SER A 336 -31.44 -1.95 97.55
CA SER A 336 -31.89 -0.97 96.54
C SER A 336 -30.98 -0.97 95.31
N PHE A 337 -29.67 -1.11 95.51
CA PHE A 337 -28.69 -1.20 94.43
C PHE A 337 -28.83 -2.50 93.62
N GLU A 338 -29.08 -3.63 94.26
CA GLU A 338 -29.37 -4.89 93.57
C GLU A 338 -30.65 -4.82 92.74
N LYS A 339 -31.71 -4.21 93.28
CA LYS A 339 -32.95 -3.95 92.52
C LYS A 339 -32.65 -3.11 91.30
N TYR A 340 -31.82 -2.08 91.45
CA TYR A 340 -31.39 -1.21 90.36
C TYR A 340 -30.61 -1.96 89.28
N GLN A 341 -29.65 -2.82 89.64
CA GLN A 341 -28.92 -3.67 88.69
C GLN A 341 -29.86 -4.64 87.95
N ARG A 342 -30.83 -5.24 88.65
CA ARG A 342 -31.84 -6.10 88.03
C ARG A 342 -32.67 -5.34 87.00
N HIS A 343 -33.07 -4.10 87.30
CA HIS A 343 -33.77 -3.24 86.36
C HIS A 343 -32.90 -2.87 85.14
N GLU A 344 -31.62 -2.53 85.34
CA GLU A 344 -30.69 -2.25 84.24
C GLU A 344 -30.51 -3.46 83.32
N GLN A 345 -30.28 -4.64 83.88
CA GLN A 345 -30.15 -5.89 83.10
C GLN A 345 -31.43 -6.24 82.35
N SER A 346 -32.59 -6.05 82.97
CA SER A 346 -33.89 -6.23 82.32
C SER A 346 -34.07 -5.26 81.15
N HIS A 347 -33.77 -3.98 81.37
CA HIS A 347 -33.86 -2.95 80.34
C HIS A 347 -32.91 -3.22 79.17
N ALA A 348 -31.67 -3.65 79.45
CA ALA A 348 -30.72 -4.06 78.42
C ALA A 348 -31.20 -5.27 77.61
N LYS A 349 -31.85 -6.25 78.25
CA LYS A 349 -32.46 -7.39 77.55
C LYS A 349 -33.64 -6.96 76.68
N LEU A 350 -34.49 -6.06 77.16
CA LEU A 350 -35.62 -5.52 76.39
C LEU A 350 -35.14 -4.70 75.20
N LEU A 351 -34.11 -3.85 75.37
CA LEU A 351 -33.50 -3.11 74.27
C LEU A 351 -32.87 -4.03 73.22
N LYS A 352 -32.18 -5.11 73.64
CA LYS A 352 -31.66 -6.13 72.70
C LYS A 352 -32.78 -6.82 71.93
N ARG A 353 -33.88 -7.18 72.61
CA ARG A 353 -35.06 -7.79 71.95
C ARG A 353 -35.70 -6.82 70.96
N LEU A 354 -35.91 -5.57 71.35
CA LEU A 354 -36.44 -4.53 70.47
C LEU A 354 -35.54 -4.35 69.25
N HIS A 355 -34.23 -4.30 69.44
CA HIS A 355 -33.27 -4.17 68.33
C HIS A 355 -33.35 -5.35 67.36
N LEU A 356 -33.46 -6.58 67.89
CA LEU A 356 -33.62 -7.78 67.07
C LEU A 356 -34.96 -7.78 66.31
N GLU A 357 -36.06 -7.40 66.95
CA GLU A 357 -37.37 -7.34 66.30
C GLU A 357 -37.46 -6.22 65.26
N VAL A 358 -36.90 -5.04 65.52
CA VAL A 358 -36.80 -3.96 64.51
C VAL A 358 -35.92 -4.40 63.33
N THR A 359 -34.80 -5.07 63.59
CA THR A 359 -33.93 -5.58 62.53
C THR A 359 -34.61 -6.68 61.71
N ARG A 360 -35.35 -7.58 62.36
CA ARG A 360 -36.15 -8.61 61.68
C ARG A 360 -37.31 -8.02 60.89
N GLY A 361 -38.00 -7.01 61.39
CA GLY A 361 -39.08 -6.33 60.67
C GLY A 361 -38.55 -5.66 59.40
N VAL A 362 -37.45 -4.90 59.52
CA VAL A 362 -36.86 -4.21 58.37
C VAL A 362 -36.28 -5.17 57.33
N LEU A 363 -35.69 -6.30 57.74
CA LEU A 363 -35.18 -7.32 56.82
C LEU A 363 -36.27 -8.27 56.29
N GLY A 364 -37.29 -8.57 57.09
CA GLY A 364 -38.39 -9.46 56.71
C GLY A 364 -39.38 -8.81 55.73
N ASP A 365 -39.51 -7.49 55.76
CA ASP A 365 -40.31 -6.76 54.77
C ASP A 365 -39.61 -6.66 53.40
N THR A 366 -38.27 -6.77 53.33
CA THR A 366 -37.57 -6.82 52.05
C THR A 366 -37.79 -8.15 51.29
N ASP A 367 -37.95 -9.26 52.00
CA ASP A 367 -38.16 -10.57 51.37
C ASP A 367 -39.58 -10.72 50.78
N LYS A 368 -40.60 -10.12 51.41
CA LYS A 368 -41.98 -10.16 50.92
C LYS A 368 -42.22 -9.34 49.64
N ILE A 369 -41.37 -8.36 49.35
CA ILE A 369 -41.48 -7.55 48.12
C ILE A 369 -40.92 -8.32 46.91
N SER A 370 -40.02 -9.29 47.12
CA SER A 370 -39.42 -10.09 46.05
C SER A 370 -40.24 -11.31 45.58
N SER A 371 -41.33 -11.66 46.27
CA SER A 371 -42.15 -12.85 45.99
C SER A 371 -43.50 -12.56 45.33
N THR A 372 -43.68 -11.37 44.76
CA THR A 372 -44.79 -11.16 43.79
C THR A 372 -44.43 -11.87 42.49
N PRO A 373 -45.20 -12.90 42.08
CA PRO A 373 -44.96 -13.58 40.80
C PRO A 373 -45.23 -12.58 39.68
N ARG A 374 -44.29 -12.51 38.72
CA ARG A 374 -44.53 -11.86 37.43
C ARG A 374 -45.58 -12.60 36.62
#